data_AF-A0A534T360-F1
#
_entry.id   AF-A0A534T360-F1
#
_cell.length_a   1.000
_cell.length_b   1.000
_cell.length_c   1.000
_cell.angle_alpha   90.00
_cell.angle_beta   90.00
_cell.angle_gamma   90.00
#
_symmetry.space_group_name_H-M   'P 1'
#
loop_
_entity.id
_entity.type
_entity.pdbx_description
1 polymer ?
#
loop_
_entity_poly.entity_id
_entity_poly.type
_entity_poly.pdbx_seq_one_letter_code
_entity_poly.pdbx_strand_id
1 'polypeptide(L)' 'MKDAAAIVGIAQSEYTKWGGLTRCTEYQLALETIVKAVDDAGLTVDDVDGFASFSNDRNEAAFV' A
#
# COMPACT_ATOMS: atom_id res chain seq x y z
N MET A 1 -16.13 0.96 21.10
CA MET A 1 -14.75 0.79 21.61
C MET A 1 -14.02 2.09 21.34
N LYS A 2 -13.25 2.60 22.30
CA LYS A 2 -12.39 3.76 22.11
C LYS A 2 -10.94 3.26 22.14
N ASP A 3 -10.09 3.79 21.25
CA ASP A 3 -8.65 3.45 21.16
C ASP A 3 -8.33 2.00 20.76
N ALA A 4 -9.25 1.33 20.05
CA ALA A 4 -9.03 0.01 19.47
C ALA A 4 -8.66 0.13 17.99
N ALA A 5 -7.69 -0.68 17.54
CA ALA A 5 -7.33 -0.79 16.13
C ALA A 5 -8.01 -2.00 15.48
N ALA A 6 -8.36 -1.88 14.21
CA ALA A 6 -8.91 -2.95 13.40
C ALA A 6 -8.27 -2.96 12.00
N ILE A 7 -8.14 -4.14 11.40
CA ILE A 7 -7.77 -4.27 10.00
C ILE A 7 -9.05 -4.18 9.19
N VAL A 8 -9.15 -3.18 8.32
CA VAL A 8 -10.37 -2.90 7.54
C VAL A 8 -10.25 -3.26 6.06
N GLY A 9 -9.03 -3.41 5.55
CA GLY A 9 -8.78 -3.84 4.18
C GLY A 9 -7.38 -4.43 4.02
N ILE A 10 -7.24 -5.34 3.06
CA ILE A 10 -5.99 -6.02 2.74
C ILE A 10 -5.78 -6.10 1.24
N ALA A 11 -4.53 -6.00 0.79
CA ALA A 11 -4.18 -6.29 -0.59
C ALA A 11 -2.76 -6.83 -0.70
N GLN A 12 -2.46 -7.38 -1.87
CA GLN A 12 -1.13 -7.82 -2.24
C GLN A 12 -0.85 -7.45 -3.70
N SER A 13 0.42 -7.25 -3.99
CA SER A 13 0.89 -7.04 -5.35
C SER A 13 0.78 -8.34 -6.17
N GLU A 14 0.88 -8.20 -7.48
CA GLU A 14 1.10 -9.34 -8.36
C GLU A 14 2.46 -9.99 -8.07
N TYR A 15 2.50 -11.32 -8.04
CA TYR A 15 3.75 -12.09 -7.95
C TYR A 15 4.21 -12.50 -9.34
N THR A 16 5.48 -12.25 -9.63
CA THR A 16 6.12 -12.70 -10.86
C THR A 16 7.45 -13.36 -10.53
N LYS A 17 7.98 -14.15 -11.46
CA LYS A 17 9.36 -14.63 -11.37
C LYS A 17 10.32 -13.44 -11.48
N TRP A 18 11.55 -13.62 -11.01
CA TRP A 18 12.59 -12.59 -11.12
C TRP A 18 12.68 -12.04 -12.56
N GLY A 19 12.56 -10.73 -12.71
CA GLY A 19 12.57 -10.04 -14.00
C GLY A 19 11.27 -10.15 -14.82
N GLY A 20 10.21 -10.77 -14.28
CA GLY A 20 8.92 -10.96 -14.97
C GLY A 20 8.01 -9.74 -14.92
N LEU A 21 8.21 -8.84 -13.97
CA LEU A 21 7.44 -7.60 -13.86
C LEU A 21 8.00 -6.53 -14.81
N THR A 22 7.36 -6.36 -15.96
CA THR A 22 7.83 -5.42 -17.01
C THR A 22 6.89 -4.24 -17.24
N ARG A 23 5.64 -4.32 -16.74
CA ARG A 23 4.59 -3.32 -17.01
C ARG A 23 4.73 -2.05 -16.16
N CYS A 24 5.37 -2.14 -15.00
CA CYS A 24 5.44 -1.05 -14.03
C CYS A 24 6.71 -1.17 -13.18
N THR A 25 7.04 -0.06 -12.53
CA THR A 25 8.11 -0.02 -11.53
C THR A 25 7.63 -0.63 -10.20
N GLU A 26 8.57 -1.02 -9.34
CA GLU A 26 8.26 -1.44 -7.97
C GLU A 26 7.45 -0.37 -7.21
N TYR A 27 7.78 0.91 -7.36
CA TYR A 27 7.04 2.00 -6.73
C TYR A 27 5.59 2.09 -7.20
N GLN A 28 5.37 1.99 -8.51
CA GLN A 28 4.00 1.94 -9.06
C GLN A 28 3.24 0.70 -8.57
N LEU A 29 3.90 -0.46 -8.50
CA LEU A 29 3.29 -1.68 -7.96
C LEU A 29 2.85 -1.50 -6.51
N ALA A 30 3.67 -0.84 -5.68
CA ALA A 30 3.33 -0.51 -4.30
C ALA A 30 2.11 0.41 -4.22
N LEU A 31 2.08 1.49 -5.00
CA LEU A 31 0.93 2.41 -5.05
C LEU A 31 -0.36 1.72 -5.54
N GLU A 32 -0.28 0.91 -6.59
CA GLU A 32 -1.43 0.10 -7.07
C GLU A 32 -1.97 -0.82 -5.97
N THR A 33 -1.08 -1.38 -5.14
CA THR A 33 -1.46 -2.27 -4.06
C THR A 33 -2.09 -1.53 -2.89
N ILE A 34 -1.56 -0.35 -2.54
CA ILE A 34 -2.14 0.53 -1.52
C ILE A 34 -3.56 0.93 -1.90
N VAL A 35 -3.79 1.36 -3.15
CA VAL A 35 -5.13 1.74 -3.63
C VAL A 35 -6.11 0.56 -3.53
N LYS A 36 -5.67 -0.67 -3.86
CA LYS A 36 -6.50 -1.88 -3.71
C LYS A 36 -6.85 -2.18 -2.25
N ALA A 37 -5.93 -1.96 -1.31
CA ALA A 37 -6.22 -2.18 0.11
C ALA A 37 -7.25 -1.17 0.64
N VAL A 38 -7.19 0.08 0.16
CA VAL A 38 -8.17 1.13 0.48
C VAL A 38 -9.54 0.81 -0.13
N ASP A 39 -9.56 0.32 -1.37
CA ASP A 39 -10.80 -0.13 -2.04
C ASP A 39 -11.44 -1.33 -1.33
N ASP A 40 -10.64 -2.32 -0.90
CA ASP A 40 -11.09 -3.47 -0.10
C ASP A 40 -11.72 -3.04 1.24
N ALA A 41 -11.24 -1.93 1.83
CA ALA A 41 -11.83 -1.32 3.01
C ALA A 41 -13.14 -0.54 2.73
N GLY A 42 -13.53 -0.37 1.46
CA GLY A 42 -14.66 0.46 1.06
C GLY A 42 -14.43 1.96 1.31
N LEU A 43 -13.16 2.40 1.32
CA LEU A 43 -12.74 3.77 1.55
C LEU A 43 -12.20 4.41 0.26
N THR A 44 -11.89 5.70 0.34
CA THR A 44 -11.15 6.42 -0.69
C THR A 44 -9.78 6.84 -0.17
N VAL A 45 -8.86 7.19 -1.07
CA VAL A 45 -7.50 7.62 -0.67
C VAL A 45 -7.51 8.91 0.15
N ASP A 46 -8.54 9.75 0.00
CA ASP A 46 -8.73 10.97 0.79
C ASP A 46 -9.11 10.68 2.26
N ASP A 47 -9.52 9.45 2.57
CA ASP A 47 -9.82 9.00 3.94
C ASP A 47 -8.56 8.52 4.70
N VAL A 48 -7.38 8.50 4.05
CA VAL A 48 -6.13 7.99 4.64
C VAL A 48 -5.26 9.14 5.15
N ASP A 49 -5.13 9.26 6.47
CA ASP A 49 -4.36 10.32 7.11
C ASP A 49 -2.83 10.10 7.11
N GLY A 50 -2.37 8.88 6.84
CA GLY A 50 -0.94 8.58 6.86
C GLY A 50 -0.59 7.14 6.54
N PHE A 51 0.71 6.90 6.37
CA PHE A 51 1.28 5.60 6.04
C PHE A 51 2.29 5.16 7.08
N ALA A 52 2.33 3.85 7.31
CA ALA A 52 3.43 3.17 7.98
C ALA A 52 3.99 2.13 7.02
N SER A 53 5.29 2.14 6.79
CA SER A 53 6.00 1.19 5.93
C SER A 53 7.04 0.44 6.75
N PHE A 54 7.26 -0.84 6.41
CA PHE A 54 8.27 -1.67 7.06
C PHE A 54 9.10 -2.37 5.98
N SER A 55 10.17 -1.71 5.55
CA SER A 55 11.27 -2.21 4.70
C SER A 55 12.11 -0.99 4.27
N ASN A 56 13.27 -1.22 3.66
CA ASN A 56 14.11 -0.16 3.10
C ASN A 56 13.59 0.29 1.72
N ASP A 57 12.29 0.57 1.65
CA ASP A 57 11.57 0.87 0.42
C ASP A 57 11.66 2.36 0.12
N ARG A 58 11.66 2.72 -1.16
CA ARG A 58 11.68 4.13 -1.60
C ARG A 58 10.41 4.91 -1.25
N ASN A 59 9.41 4.26 -0.65
CA ASN A 59 8.12 4.83 -0.30
C ASN A 59 8.00 5.28 1.16
N GLU A 60 9.10 5.24 1.93
CA GLU A 60 9.10 5.73 3.30
C GLU A 60 8.77 7.23 3.36
N ALA A 61 7.99 7.63 4.36
CA ALA A 61 7.68 9.04 4.59
C ALA A 61 8.97 9.79 4.95
N ALA A 62 9.49 10.58 4.00
CA ALA A 62 10.59 11.49 4.29
C ALA A 62 10.03 12.72 5.02
N PHE A 63 10.53 12.97 6.23
CA PHE A 63 10.37 14.28 6.86
C PHE A 63 11.17 15.29 6.03
N VAL A 64 10.49 16.08 5.20
CA VAL A 64 11.06 17.27 4.55
C VAL A 64 10.64 18.50 5.34
#